data_AF-A0A2N7XTR4-F1
#
_entry.id   AF-A0A2N7XTR4-F1
#
_cell.length_a   1.000
_cell.length_b   1.000
_cell.length_c   1.000
_cell.angle_alpha   90.00
_cell.angle_beta   90.00
_cell.angle_gamma   90.00
#
_symmetry.space_group_name_H-M   'P 1'
#
loop_
_entity.id
_entity.type
_entity.pdbx_description
1 polymer ?
#
loop_
_entity_poly.entity_id
_entity_poly.type
_entity_poly.pdbx_seq_one_letter_code
_entity_poly.pdbx_strand_id
1 'polypeptide(L)'
;VKADILSVGDTFWNGQYPFIDYVTGGSINGAIAAANANIAMSGAHTIIVPGHGPVGDRASQIAFRDMLVAVRNKVARLKAEGKTLAQIQA
;
A
#
# COMPACT_ATOMS: atom_id res chain seq x y z
N VAL A 1 18.54 -18.79 -17.59
CA VAL A 1 18.07 -17.39 -17.44
C VAL A 1 17.37 -17.26 -16.10
N LYS A 2 17.54 -16.17 -15.35
CA LYS A 2 16.83 -15.91 -14.08
C LYS A 2 15.79 -14.82 -14.33
N ALA A 3 14.54 -15.04 -13.92
CA ALA A 3 13.48 -14.05 -14.04
C ALA A 3 13.61 -12.96 -12.95
N ASP A 4 13.35 -11.70 -13.31
CA ASP A 4 13.29 -10.56 -12.39
C ASP A 4 11.82 -10.28 -12.01
N ILE A 5 11.28 -11.16 -11.17
CA ILE A 5 9.87 -11.15 -10.75
C ILE A 5 9.81 -11.14 -9.22
N LEU A 6 9.00 -10.24 -8.67
CA LEU A 6 8.71 -10.16 -7.24
C LEU A 6 7.21 -10.40 -7.02
N SER A 7 6.84 -11.55 -6.46
CA SER A 7 5.46 -11.83 -6.04
C SER A 7 5.27 -11.44 -4.58
N VAL A 8 4.31 -10.55 -4.31
CA VAL A 8 4.20 -9.87 -3.02
C VAL A 8 2.85 -10.07 -2.32
N GLY A 9 1.93 -10.80 -2.96
CA GLY A 9 0.58 -11.05 -2.43
C GLY A 9 -0.11 -9.75 -1.98
N ASP A 10 -0.87 -9.83 -0.90
CA ASP A 10 -1.72 -8.72 -0.41
C ASP A 10 -0.95 -7.54 0.19
N THR A 11 0.39 -7.55 0.13
CA THR A 11 1.19 -6.36 0.42
C THR A 11 1.24 -5.36 -0.75
N PHE A 12 0.61 -5.69 -1.88
CA PHE A 12 0.36 -4.78 -3.00
C PHE A 12 -1.00 -5.04 -3.64
N TRP A 13 -1.83 -3.98 -3.69
CA TRP A 13 -3.13 -3.97 -4.35
C TRP A 13 -3.08 -2.94 -5.47
N ASN A 14 -2.98 -3.39 -6.72
CA ASN A 14 -2.72 -2.50 -7.84
C ASN A 14 -4.03 -1.91 -8.40
N GLY A 15 -4.17 -0.59 -8.34
CA GLY A 15 -5.34 0.12 -8.85
C GLY A 15 -6.57 0.11 -7.93
N GLN A 16 -6.45 -0.38 -6.69
CA GLN A 16 -7.55 -0.43 -5.73
C GLN A 16 -7.07 -0.22 -4.29
N TYR A 17 -7.98 0.21 -3.40
CA TYR A 17 -7.68 0.31 -1.97
C TYR A 17 -7.54 -1.09 -1.34
N PRO A 18 -6.58 -1.29 -0.44
CA PRO A 18 -6.39 -2.59 0.18
C PRO A 18 -7.37 -2.82 1.32
N PHE A 19 -7.67 -4.10 1.56
CA PHE A 19 -8.24 -4.52 2.84
C PHE A 19 -7.13 -4.60 3.90
N ILE A 20 -7.32 -3.93 5.04
CA ILE A 20 -6.38 -3.98 6.17
C ILE A 20 -7.09 -4.66 7.34
N ASP A 21 -6.75 -5.92 7.59
CA ASP A 21 -7.33 -6.71 8.67
C ASP A 21 -6.72 -6.30 10.03
N TYR A 22 -7.28 -5.26 10.63
CA TYR A 22 -6.84 -4.78 11.93
C TYR A 22 -7.16 -5.75 13.08
N VAL A 23 -8.11 -6.68 12.90
CA VAL A 23 -8.52 -7.64 13.93
C VAL A 23 -7.45 -8.69 14.15
N THR A 24 -6.74 -9.08 13.09
CA THR A 24 -5.62 -10.03 13.15
C THR A 24 -4.24 -9.37 13.25
N GLY A 25 -4.19 -8.04 13.49
CA GLY A 25 -2.95 -7.30 13.73
C GLY A 25 -2.42 -6.49 12.54
N GLY A 26 -3.15 -6.43 11.43
CA GLY A 26 -2.85 -5.56 10.31
C GLY A 26 -2.97 -4.07 10.66
N SER A 27 -2.21 -3.22 9.96
CA SER A 27 -2.33 -1.77 10.13
C SER A 27 -1.88 -1.03 8.87
N ILE A 28 -2.34 0.23 8.71
CA ILE A 28 -1.88 1.08 7.60
C ILE A 28 -0.37 1.35 7.66
N ASN A 29 0.21 1.40 8.86
CA ASN A 29 1.66 1.53 9.03
C ASN A 29 2.38 0.25 8.59
N GLY A 30 1.83 -0.92 8.91
CA GLY A 30 2.33 -2.21 8.42
C GLY A 30 2.26 -2.33 6.91
N ALA A 31 1.15 -1.94 6.29
CA ALA A 31 1.00 -1.91 4.84
C ALA A 31 2.03 -0.98 4.16
N ILE A 32 2.28 0.20 4.73
CA ILE A 32 3.31 1.14 4.23
C ILE A 32 4.71 0.55 4.39
N ALA A 33 5.00 -0.13 5.51
CA ALA A 33 6.28 -0.78 5.73
C ALA A 33 6.53 -1.91 4.71
N ALA A 34 5.52 -2.74 4.45
CA ALA A 34 5.59 -3.79 3.44
C ALA A 34 5.77 -3.20 2.03
N ALA A 35 5.04 -2.14 1.69
CA ALA A 35 5.18 -1.48 0.40
C ALA A 35 6.58 -0.86 0.22
N ASN A 36 7.16 -0.26 1.26
CA ASN A 36 8.55 0.21 1.24
C ASN A 36 9.55 -0.93 1.05
N ALA A 37 9.34 -2.09 1.69
CA ALA A 37 10.18 -3.26 1.51
C ALA A 37 10.14 -3.78 0.07
N ASN A 38 8.94 -3.84 -0.54
CA ASN A 38 8.77 -4.23 -1.95
C ASN A 38 9.50 -3.26 -2.90
N ILE A 39 9.47 -1.95 -2.61
CA ILE A 39 10.24 -0.93 -3.35
C ILE A 39 11.75 -1.14 -3.12
N ALA A 40 12.21 -1.47 -1.92
CA ALA A 40 13.63 -1.72 -1.69
C ALA A 40 14.15 -2.96 -2.44
N MET A 41 13.30 -3.98 -2.61
CA MET A 41 13.65 -5.25 -3.29
C MET A 41 13.54 -5.20 -4.82
N SER A 42 12.75 -4.28 -5.38
CA SER A 42 12.58 -4.15 -6.83
C SER A 42 13.69 -3.32 -7.47
N GLY A 43 14.04 -3.64 -8.72
CA GLY A 43 14.84 -2.81 -9.61
C GLY A 43 13.97 -2.04 -10.62
N ALA A 44 14.61 -1.43 -11.61
CA ALA A 44 13.92 -0.67 -12.67
C ALA A 44 13.09 -1.55 -13.63
N HIS A 45 13.41 -2.84 -13.73
CA HIS A 45 12.77 -3.79 -14.65
C HIS A 45 12.01 -4.92 -13.94
N THR A 46 11.96 -4.90 -12.60
CA THR A 46 11.28 -5.94 -11.83
C THR A 46 9.78 -5.91 -12.11
N ILE A 47 9.26 -7.04 -12.56
CA ILE A 47 7.82 -7.29 -12.67
C ILE A 47 7.30 -7.63 -11.27
N ILE A 48 6.29 -6.90 -10.81
CA ILE A 48 5.72 -7.11 -9.47
C ILE A 48 4.33 -7.72 -9.62
N VAL A 49 4.14 -8.93 -9.06
CA VAL A 49 2.86 -9.64 -9.09
C VAL A 49 2.10 -9.35 -7.79
N PRO A 50 0.99 -8.57 -7.84
CA PRO A 50 0.20 -8.25 -6.66
C PRO A 50 -0.68 -9.43 -6.23
N GLY A 51 -1.25 -9.34 -5.02
CA GLY A 51 -2.36 -10.20 -4.61
C GLY A 51 -3.65 -9.88 -5.37
N HIS A 52 -3.85 -8.60 -5.69
CA HIS A 52 -5.01 -8.14 -6.44
C HIS A 52 -4.70 -7.01 -7.44
N GLY A 53 -5.47 -7.00 -8.53
CA GLY A 53 -5.30 -6.06 -9.64
C GLY A 53 -4.33 -6.57 -10.71
N PRO A 54 -4.02 -5.77 -11.73
CA PRO A 54 -3.11 -6.15 -12.80
C PRO A 54 -1.66 -6.25 -12.31
N VAL A 55 -0.86 -7.07 -13.00
CA VAL A 55 0.60 -7.10 -12.82
C VAL A 55 1.16 -5.69 -12.93
N GLY A 56 2.06 -5.34 -12.02
CA GLY A 56 2.64 -4.02 -11.92
C GLY A 56 4.16 -4.01 -12.09
N ASP A 57 4.71 -2.82 -11.87
CA ASP A 57 6.12 -2.51 -11.87
C ASP A 57 6.48 -1.70 -10.60
N ARG A 58 7.75 -1.31 -10.49
CA ARG A 58 8.23 -0.45 -9.40
C ARG A 58 7.42 0.84 -9.26
N ALA A 59 7.03 1.49 -10.36
CA ALA A 59 6.31 2.75 -10.32
C ALA A 59 4.90 2.57 -9.72
N SER A 60 4.19 1.52 -10.10
CA SER A 60 2.89 1.17 -9.53
C SER A 60 2.97 0.82 -8.03
N GLN A 61 4.04 0.16 -7.59
CA GLN A 61 4.30 -0.10 -6.17
C GLN A 61 4.54 1.20 -5.38
N ILE A 62 5.29 2.16 -5.96
CA ILE A 62 5.52 3.47 -5.36
C ILE A 62 4.20 4.24 -5.25
N ALA A 63 3.39 4.26 -6.31
CA ALA A 63 2.09 4.92 -6.31
C ALA A 63 1.16 4.35 -5.22
N PHE A 64 1.14 3.02 -5.05
CA PHE A 64 0.40 2.37 -3.96
C PHE A 64 0.90 2.79 -2.57
N ARG A 65 2.22 2.80 -2.36
CA ARG A 65 2.83 3.28 -1.10
C ARG A 65 2.45 4.72 -0.81
N ASP A 66 2.56 5.60 -1.80
CA ASP A 66 2.29 7.03 -1.66
C ASP A 66 0.81 7.28 -1.34
N MET A 67 -0.10 6.55 -1.97
CA MET A 67 -1.52 6.57 -1.63
C MET A 67 -1.77 6.22 -0.16
N LEU A 68 -1.17 5.13 0.34
CA LEU A 68 -1.31 4.73 1.74
C LEU A 68 -0.83 5.81 2.70
N VAL A 69 0.32 6.43 2.42
CA VAL A 69 0.86 7.53 3.21
C VAL A 69 -0.09 8.73 3.19
N ALA A 70 -0.60 9.11 2.02
CA ALA A 70 -1.51 10.24 1.87
C ALA A 70 -2.80 10.04 2.67
N VAL A 71 -3.43 8.86 2.59
CA VAL A 71 -4.63 8.52 3.36
C VAL A 71 -4.35 8.57 4.86
N ARG A 72 -3.28 7.92 5.31
CA ARG A 72 -2.85 7.90 6.72
C ARG A 72 -2.66 9.31 7.28
N ASN A 73 -2.00 10.19 6.52
CA ASN A 73 -1.74 11.56 6.92
C ASN A 73 -3.03 12.41 6.92
N LYS A 74 -3.90 12.26 5.92
CA LYS A 74 -5.19 12.96 5.85
C LYS A 74 -6.05 12.62 7.06
N VAL A 75 -6.21 11.33 7.37
CA VAL A 75 -7.00 10.88 8.52
C VAL A 75 -6.37 11.36 9.83
N ALA A 76 -5.05 11.27 9.98
CA ALA A 76 -4.37 11.75 11.19
C ALA A 76 -4.59 13.26 11.43
N ARG A 77 -4.52 14.07 10.37
CA ARG A 77 -4.81 15.52 10.46
C ARG A 77 -6.24 15.78 10.90
N LEU A 78 -7.23 15.15 10.26
CA LEU A 78 -8.64 15.33 10.60
C LEU A 78 -8.95 14.90 12.04
N LYS A 79 -8.30 13.84 12.53
CA LYS A 79 -8.38 13.43 13.94
C LYS A 79 -7.78 14.48 14.88
N ALA A 80 -6.65 15.08 14.52
CA ALA A 80 -6.03 16.14 15.31
C ALA A 80 -6.89 17.41 15.37
N GLU A 81 -7.71 17.66 14.34
CA GLU A 81 -8.73 18.72 14.32
C GLU A 81 -9.98 18.38 15.17
N GLY A 82 -10.02 17.23 15.84
CA GLY A 82 -11.13 16.81 16.70
C GLY A 82 -12.36 16.29 15.95
N LYS A 83 -12.25 15.99 14.65
CA LYS A 83 -13.38 15.49 13.86
C LYS A 83 -13.82 14.09 14.29
N THR A 84 -15.13 13.87 14.27
CA THR A 84 -15.73 12.55 14.51
C THR A 84 -15.50 11.62 13.32
N LEU A 85 -15.69 10.31 13.52
CA LEU A 85 -15.60 9.32 12.44
C LEU A 85 -16.52 9.67 11.26
N ALA A 86 -17.77 10.05 11.53
CA ALA A 86 -18.73 10.45 10.50
C ALA A 86 -18.24 11.67 9.70
N GLN A 87 -17.63 12.65 10.36
CA GLN A 87 -17.05 13.82 9.69
C GLN A 87 -15.79 13.51 8.87
N ILE A 88 -15.07 12.44 9.21
CA ILE A 88 -13.88 11.98 8.48
C ILE A 88 -14.27 11.19 7.23
N GLN A 89 -15.41 10.49 7.26
CA GLN A 89 -15.89 9.61 6.18
C GLN A 89 -16.80 10.30 5.16
N ALA A 90 -17.34 11.48 5.48
CA ALA A 90 -18.12 12.31 4.57
C ALA A 90 -17.26 12.90 3.45
#